data_AF-A0A2R6JQ25-F1
#
_entry.id   AF-A0A2R6JQ25-F1
#
_cell.length_a   1.000
_cell.length_b   1.000
_cell.length_c   1.000
_cell.angle_alpha   90.00
_cell.angle_beta   90.00
_cell.angle_gamma   90.00
#
_symmetry.space_group_name_H-M   'P 1'
#
loop_
_entity.id
_entity.type
_entity.pdbx_description
1 polymer ?
#
loop_
_entity_poly.entity_id
_entity_poly.type
_entity_poly.pdbx_seq_one_letter_code
_entity_poly.pdbx_strand_id
1 'polypeptide(L)'
;MVALGLVIAQFNKERPVTHEMAERGREAAAEADAEIVKTIEVPGAYDTPLAADRLARRDDIDAVAVLGAIVTGDTDHDRVIADAAAQGLTDVSLERDTPVAFGVTGPGMSVAEADERVDKGAERVEPSATLAISNLAAELEADGVDVVDLSVGEPDFPTPENVVEAGKDALDAGHTTYTPSNGIPRLKEAIVDKLDGDGLDYSTDEIIVTPGGKQALYETFQALVGDGDEVVLLDPAWVSYEAMAKMAGGDISRVDLSSHGFQLEPVLEELAETVSDDTELLVVNSPSNPSGAVFTDAALERVRDLAVEHDVTVISDEIYDAVTYGVEQTSLGSLEGMGDRTVTVNGFSKAYSMTGWRLGYLAAPEPLVEQAGKLHSHSVSCAANFVQHAGVEALRNTDDAVAEMREAFRQRRDMLVDLFADHGTEVPVPDGAFYMMLPVDSDDQAWCEGAIEEAHVATVPGSAFGTPGYARLSYAASEQRLREGVERLADTGYL
;
A
#
# COMPACT_ATOMS: atom_id res chain seq x y z
N MET A 1 -37.33 0.12 -17.02
CA MET A 1 -37.33 1.58 -16.98
C MET A 1 -36.78 2.03 -15.64
N VAL A 2 -35.60 2.64 -15.64
CA VAL A 2 -34.91 3.10 -14.43
C VAL A 2 -35.57 4.39 -13.94
N ALA A 3 -35.95 4.46 -12.67
CA ALA A 3 -36.53 5.64 -12.04
C ALA A 3 -35.44 6.61 -11.56
N LEU A 4 -35.36 7.78 -12.18
CA LEU A 4 -34.35 8.80 -11.88
C LEU A 4 -34.88 9.95 -11.03
N GLY A 5 -34.12 10.27 -9.99
CA GLY A 5 -34.18 11.55 -9.32
C GLY A 5 -33.29 12.57 -10.03
N LEU A 6 -33.75 13.79 -10.23
CA LEU A 6 -32.98 14.87 -10.85
C LEU A 6 -32.82 16.06 -9.91
N VAL A 7 -31.59 16.47 -9.63
CA VAL A 7 -31.28 17.70 -8.88
C VAL A 7 -30.73 18.74 -9.85
N ILE A 8 -31.24 19.98 -9.79
CA ILE A 8 -30.80 21.07 -10.67
C ILE A 8 -30.39 22.29 -9.85
N ALA A 9 -29.14 22.72 -9.97
CA ALA A 9 -28.66 23.98 -9.39
C ALA A 9 -29.08 25.21 -10.25
N GLN A 10 -29.72 26.19 -9.63
CA GLN A 10 -30.29 27.38 -10.31
C GLN A 10 -29.43 28.65 -10.20
N PHE A 11 -28.10 28.51 -10.17
CA PHE A 11 -27.22 29.66 -10.07
C PHE A 11 -27.28 30.53 -11.34
N ASN A 12 -27.33 31.87 -11.19
CA ASN A 12 -27.41 32.85 -12.29
C ASN A 12 -28.58 32.67 -13.28
N LYS A 13 -29.79 33.06 -12.85
CA LYS A 13 -31.02 33.08 -13.69
C LYS A 13 -30.91 33.85 -15.02
N GLU A 14 -29.87 34.67 -15.20
CA GLU A 14 -29.62 35.47 -16.39
C GLU A 14 -28.94 34.69 -17.53
N ARG A 15 -28.37 33.51 -17.27
CA ARG A 15 -27.82 32.59 -18.28
C ARG A 15 -28.35 31.17 -18.06
N PRO A 16 -29.28 30.67 -18.89
CA PRO A 16 -30.02 29.44 -18.61
C PRO A 16 -29.23 28.14 -18.91
N VAL A 17 -27.93 28.08 -18.57
CA VAL A 17 -27.07 26.93 -18.88
C VAL A 17 -27.58 25.65 -18.21
N THR A 18 -27.93 25.71 -16.93
CA THR A 18 -28.47 24.54 -16.20
C THR A 18 -29.87 24.14 -16.66
N HIS A 19 -30.62 25.07 -17.26
CA HIS A 19 -31.90 24.77 -17.89
C HIS A 19 -31.71 23.95 -19.18
N GLU A 20 -30.79 24.38 -20.05
CA GLU A 20 -30.43 23.62 -21.26
C GLU A 20 -29.84 22.24 -20.93
N MET A 21 -28.99 22.16 -19.90
CA MET A 21 -28.48 20.87 -19.39
C MET A 21 -29.62 19.96 -18.91
N ALA A 22 -30.63 20.52 -18.24
CA ALA A 22 -31.78 19.76 -17.79
C ALA A 22 -32.69 19.31 -18.95
N GLU A 23 -32.84 20.10 -20.01
CA GLU A 23 -33.56 19.66 -21.22
C GLU A 23 -32.83 18.49 -21.90
N ARG A 24 -31.52 18.63 -22.15
CA ARG A 24 -30.71 17.55 -22.74
C ARG A 24 -30.64 16.31 -21.85
N GLY A 25 -30.56 16.49 -20.54
CA GLY A 25 -30.57 15.39 -19.58
C GLY A 25 -31.89 14.61 -19.60
N ARG A 26 -33.02 15.30 -19.80
CA ARG A 26 -34.33 14.64 -19.97
C ARG A 26 -34.42 13.87 -21.28
N GLU A 27 -33.86 14.41 -22.37
CA GLU A 27 -33.77 13.72 -23.66
C GLU A 27 -32.91 12.46 -23.55
N ALA A 28 -31.71 12.57 -22.95
CA ALA A 28 -30.80 11.44 -22.74
C ALA A 28 -31.40 10.35 -21.84
N ALA A 29 -32.14 10.72 -20.78
CA ALA A 29 -32.85 9.77 -19.94
C ALA A 29 -33.91 8.99 -20.76
N ALA A 30 -34.67 9.69 -21.61
CA ALA A 30 -35.66 9.04 -22.46
C ALA A 30 -35.03 8.09 -23.50
N GLU A 31 -33.87 8.44 -24.06
CA GLU A 31 -33.10 7.57 -24.96
C GLU A 31 -32.57 6.31 -24.26
N ALA A 32 -32.26 6.42 -22.97
CA ALA A 32 -31.72 5.33 -22.14
C ALA A 32 -32.81 4.44 -21.47
N ASP A 33 -34.08 4.55 -21.87
CA ASP A 33 -35.22 3.88 -21.21
C ASP A 33 -35.28 4.17 -19.69
N ALA A 34 -35.02 5.42 -19.31
CA ALA A 34 -35.14 5.92 -17.94
C ALA A 34 -36.24 6.99 -17.81
N GLU A 35 -36.94 6.98 -16.68
CA GLU A 35 -38.00 7.93 -16.36
C GLU A 35 -37.56 8.85 -15.24
N ILE A 36 -37.65 10.16 -15.43
CA ILE A 36 -37.39 11.12 -14.34
C ILE A 36 -38.65 11.25 -13.49
N VAL A 37 -38.64 10.59 -12.33
CA VAL A 37 -39.77 10.48 -11.41
C VAL A 37 -39.89 11.71 -10.52
N LYS A 38 -38.76 12.35 -10.19
CA LYS A 38 -38.75 13.55 -9.35
C LYS A 38 -37.64 14.51 -9.71
N THR A 39 -37.97 15.80 -9.75
CA THR A 39 -36.97 16.88 -9.85
C THR A 39 -36.98 17.76 -8.59
N ILE A 40 -35.79 18.11 -8.09
CA ILE A 40 -35.57 19.11 -7.04
C ILE A 40 -34.67 20.20 -7.61
N GLU A 41 -35.09 21.46 -7.46
CA GLU A 41 -34.28 22.61 -7.83
C GLU A 41 -33.68 23.23 -6.56
N VAL A 42 -32.38 23.52 -6.58
CA VAL A 42 -31.64 24.11 -5.46
C VAL A 42 -30.97 25.44 -5.84
N PRO A 43 -30.71 26.35 -4.88
CA PRO A 43 -30.17 27.69 -5.18
C PRO A 43 -28.79 27.69 -5.84
N GLY A 44 -27.88 26.79 -5.44
CA GLY A 44 -26.54 26.69 -6.04
C GLY A 44 -25.94 25.28 -5.92
N ALA A 45 -24.75 25.10 -6.51
CA ALA A 45 -24.06 23.81 -6.53
C ALA A 45 -23.71 23.29 -5.13
N TYR A 46 -23.48 24.18 -4.16
CA TYR A 46 -23.21 23.81 -2.76
C TYR A 46 -24.40 23.11 -2.07
N ASP A 47 -25.63 23.38 -2.52
CA ASP A 47 -26.86 22.84 -1.93
C ASP A 47 -27.26 21.48 -2.53
N THR A 48 -26.58 21.02 -3.58
CA THR A 48 -26.97 19.81 -4.32
C THR A 48 -26.82 18.52 -3.52
N PRO A 49 -25.81 18.32 -2.64
CA PRO A 49 -25.70 17.08 -1.86
C PRO A 49 -26.92 16.82 -0.98
N LEU A 50 -27.44 17.86 -0.32
CA LEU A 50 -28.62 17.75 0.53
C LEU A 50 -29.88 17.36 -0.26
N ALA A 51 -30.03 17.88 -1.47
CA ALA A 51 -31.14 17.52 -2.34
C ALA A 51 -31.00 16.10 -2.92
N ALA A 52 -29.78 15.68 -3.25
CA ALA A 52 -29.48 14.34 -3.70
C ALA A 52 -29.77 13.31 -2.60
N ASP A 53 -29.31 13.57 -1.37
CA ASP A 53 -29.59 12.74 -0.18
C ASP A 53 -31.10 12.51 0.00
N ARG A 54 -31.88 13.58 -0.18
CA ARG A 54 -33.33 13.50 -0.05
C ARG A 54 -33.99 12.65 -1.13
N LEU A 55 -33.46 12.64 -2.36
CA LEU A 55 -33.96 11.80 -3.44
C LEU A 55 -33.53 10.35 -3.27
N ALA A 56 -32.26 10.11 -2.93
CA ALA A 56 -31.70 8.77 -2.72
C ALA A 56 -32.38 8.00 -1.57
N ARG A 57 -32.99 8.69 -0.59
CA ARG A 57 -33.79 8.05 0.48
C ARG A 57 -35.16 7.53 0.04
N ARG A 58 -35.55 7.72 -1.21
CA ARG A 58 -36.89 7.33 -1.67
C ARG A 58 -36.84 5.97 -2.34
N ASP A 59 -37.71 5.07 -1.91
CA ASP A 59 -37.82 3.72 -2.47
C ASP A 59 -38.34 3.67 -3.93
N ASP A 60 -38.76 4.81 -4.49
CA ASP A 60 -39.23 4.95 -5.87
C ASP A 60 -38.18 5.58 -6.81
N ILE A 61 -36.92 5.63 -6.40
CA ILE A 61 -35.80 6.18 -7.18
C ILE A 61 -34.65 5.17 -7.19
N ASP A 62 -34.24 4.75 -8.38
CA ASP A 62 -33.14 3.80 -8.58
C ASP A 62 -31.77 4.49 -8.67
N ALA A 63 -31.72 5.75 -9.12
CA ALA A 63 -30.51 6.55 -9.20
C ALA A 63 -30.79 8.07 -9.20
N VAL A 64 -29.80 8.88 -8.85
CA VAL A 64 -29.91 10.35 -8.83
C VAL A 64 -28.91 10.97 -9.80
N ALA A 65 -29.40 11.86 -10.67
CA ALA A 65 -28.57 12.71 -11.50
C ALA A 65 -28.56 14.14 -10.95
N VAL A 66 -27.38 14.75 -10.85
CA VAL A 66 -27.21 16.11 -10.37
C VAL A 66 -26.57 16.99 -11.44
N LEU A 67 -27.26 18.08 -11.79
CA LEU A 67 -26.83 19.02 -12.83
C LEU A 67 -26.52 20.39 -12.20
N GLY A 68 -25.35 20.91 -12.51
CA GLY A 68 -24.92 22.23 -12.06
C GLY A 68 -23.98 22.93 -13.03
N ALA A 69 -23.85 24.23 -12.86
CA ALA A 69 -22.83 25.02 -13.52
C ALA A 69 -22.14 25.91 -12.48
N ILE A 70 -20.82 25.91 -12.48
CA ILE A 70 -20.00 26.73 -11.59
C ILE A 70 -19.29 27.76 -12.46
N VAL A 71 -19.59 29.05 -12.26
CA VAL A 71 -18.99 30.12 -13.08
C VAL A 71 -17.76 30.66 -12.35
N THR A 72 -16.60 30.63 -13.00
CA THR A 72 -15.35 31.23 -12.50
C THR A 72 -15.55 32.71 -12.21
N GLY A 73 -15.17 33.11 -11.00
CA GLY A 73 -15.17 34.49 -10.54
C GLY A 73 -13.75 35.00 -10.26
N ASP A 74 -13.65 36.20 -9.72
CA ASP A 74 -12.35 36.84 -9.39
C ASP A 74 -11.68 36.27 -8.11
N THR A 75 -12.21 35.17 -7.56
CA THR A 75 -11.78 34.54 -6.29
C THR A 75 -11.85 33.03 -6.40
N ASP A 76 -11.07 32.28 -5.61
CA ASP A 76 -11.07 30.80 -5.56
C ASP A 76 -12.36 30.14 -5.02
N HIS A 77 -13.43 30.92 -4.82
CA HIS A 77 -14.69 30.44 -4.29
C HIS A 77 -15.36 29.38 -5.17
N ASP A 78 -15.16 29.46 -6.48
CA ASP A 78 -15.65 28.49 -7.46
C ASP A 78 -15.01 27.10 -7.28
N ARG A 79 -13.70 27.05 -7.04
CA ARG A 79 -12.95 25.82 -6.77
C ARG A 79 -13.44 25.14 -5.48
N VAL A 80 -13.56 25.91 -4.40
CA VAL A 80 -14.06 25.39 -3.11
C VAL A 80 -15.48 24.82 -3.23
N ILE A 81 -16.35 25.47 -4.00
CA ILE A 81 -17.71 24.98 -4.24
C ILE A 81 -17.70 23.69 -5.07
N ALA A 82 -16.83 23.59 -6.08
CA ALA A 82 -16.74 22.40 -6.93
C ALA A 82 -16.31 21.17 -6.12
N ASP A 83 -15.25 21.32 -5.31
CA ASP A 83 -14.71 20.22 -4.51
C ASP A 83 -15.71 19.78 -3.44
N ALA A 84 -16.32 20.73 -2.71
CA ALA A 84 -17.29 20.41 -1.66
C ALA A 84 -18.56 19.75 -2.22
N ALA A 85 -19.05 20.18 -3.39
CA ALA A 85 -20.22 19.58 -4.02
C ALA A 85 -19.93 18.16 -4.54
N ALA A 86 -18.76 17.95 -5.16
CA ALA A 86 -18.36 16.63 -5.64
C ALA A 86 -18.22 15.63 -4.49
N GLN A 87 -17.47 16.01 -3.44
CA GLN A 87 -17.28 15.16 -2.26
C GLN A 87 -18.62 14.80 -1.61
N GLY A 88 -19.49 15.79 -1.36
CA GLY A 88 -20.77 15.54 -0.71
C GLY A 88 -21.70 14.64 -1.52
N LEU A 89 -21.62 14.65 -2.85
CA LEU A 89 -22.42 13.76 -3.70
C LEU A 89 -21.88 12.33 -3.70
N THR A 90 -20.56 12.16 -3.70
CA THR A 90 -19.91 10.86 -3.51
C THR A 90 -20.30 10.24 -2.17
N ASP A 91 -20.25 11.03 -1.10
CA ASP A 91 -20.64 10.58 0.24
C ASP A 91 -22.11 10.12 0.24
N VAL A 92 -23.02 10.87 -0.38
CA VAL A 92 -24.42 10.45 -0.53
C VAL A 92 -24.55 9.14 -1.29
N SER A 93 -23.80 8.94 -2.37
CA SER A 93 -23.85 7.69 -3.16
C SER A 93 -23.44 6.49 -2.31
N LEU A 94 -22.36 6.63 -1.54
CA LEU A 94 -21.83 5.56 -0.69
C LEU A 94 -22.73 5.30 0.52
N GLU A 95 -23.22 6.34 1.20
CA GLU A 95 -24.05 6.20 2.39
C GLU A 95 -25.46 5.64 2.09
N ARG A 96 -25.97 5.88 0.89
CA ARG A 96 -27.34 5.48 0.50
C ARG A 96 -27.38 4.25 -0.36
N ASP A 97 -26.24 3.72 -0.78
CA ASP A 97 -26.16 2.61 -1.74
C ASP A 97 -27.04 2.88 -2.98
N THR A 98 -27.06 4.15 -3.41
CA THR A 98 -27.87 4.63 -4.54
C THR A 98 -26.93 5.37 -5.47
N PRO A 99 -26.81 4.98 -6.75
CA PRO A 99 -25.92 5.66 -7.69
C PRO A 99 -26.26 7.16 -7.79
N VAL A 100 -25.27 8.02 -7.50
CA VAL A 100 -25.37 9.48 -7.70
C VAL A 100 -24.38 9.93 -8.76
N ALA A 101 -24.88 10.37 -9.91
CA ALA A 101 -24.07 10.91 -11.00
C ALA A 101 -24.04 12.44 -10.97
N PHE A 102 -22.88 13.03 -11.24
CA PHE A 102 -22.68 14.48 -11.22
C PHE A 102 -22.18 15.02 -12.57
N GLY A 103 -22.98 15.89 -13.19
CA GLY A 103 -22.60 16.62 -14.40
C GLY A 103 -22.46 18.11 -14.11
N VAL A 104 -21.25 18.56 -13.77
CA VAL A 104 -20.95 19.99 -13.56
C VAL A 104 -19.99 20.52 -14.59
N THR A 105 -20.36 21.67 -15.18
CA THR A 105 -19.55 22.39 -16.15
C THR A 105 -19.05 23.71 -15.54
N GLY A 106 -17.80 24.07 -15.84
CA GLY A 106 -17.20 25.36 -15.46
C GLY A 106 -16.65 26.12 -16.68
N PRO A 107 -16.51 27.47 -16.64
CA PRO A 107 -15.97 28.21 -17.77
C PRO A 107 -14.49 27.92 -17.91
N GLY A 108 -14.12 27.41 -19.10
CA GLY A 108 -12.74 27.19 -19.48
C GLY A 108 -12.24 25.76 -19.34
N MET A 109 -13.07 24.80 -18.93
CA MET A 109 -12.69 23.39 -18.97
C MET A 109 -13.03 22.81 -20.35
N SER A 110 -12.02 22.60 -21.18
CA SER A 110 -12.14 21.81 -22.40
C SER A 110 -12.29 20.32 -22.06
N VAL A 111 -12.88 19.54 -22.97
CA VAL A 111 -12.96 18.07 -22.83
C VAL A 111 -11.56 17.47 -22.63
N ALA A 112 -10.56 18.00 -23.33
CA ALA A 112 -9.17 17.60 -23.16
C ALA A 112 -8.61 17.87 -21.75
N GLU A 113 -8.97 18.98 -21.09
CA GLU A 113 -8.54 19.27 -19.71
C GLU A 113 -9.31 18.47 -18.65
N ALA A 114 -10.52 18.02 -18.98
CA ALA A 114 -11.29 17.09 -18.17
C ALA A 114 -10.72 15.68 -18.29
N ASP A 115 -10.43 15.22 -19.51
CA ASP A 115 -9.76 13.96 -19.80
C ASP A 115 -8.37 13.94 -19.18
N GLU A 116 -7.55 15.00 -19.33
CA GLU A 116 -6.21 15.10 -18.72
C GLU A 116 -6.24 15.04 -17.17
N ARG A 117 -7.36 15.38 -16.53
CA ARG A 117 -7.50 15.26 -15.07
C ARG A 117 -7.98 13.88 -14.63
N VAL A 118 -8.83 13.23 -15.42
CA VAL A 118 -9.19 11.81 -15.25
C VAL A 118 -7.95 10.96 -15.46
N ASP A 119 -7.18 11.25 -16.51
CA ASP A 119 -5.90 10.64 -16.84
C ASP A 119 -4.87 10.94 -15.75
N LYS A 120 -4.65 12.19 -15.31
CA LYS A 120 -3.71 12.47 -14.19
C LYS A 120 -4.12 11.87 -12.85
N GLY A 121 -5.41 11.66 -12.59
CA GLY A 121 -5.89 11.03 -11.35
C GLY A 121 -5.77 9.51 -11.37
N ALA A 122 -6.00 8.90 -12.54
CA ALA A 122 -5.95 7.45 -12.75
C ALA A 122 -4.56 6.93 -13.16
N GLU A 123 -3.73 7.73 -13.84
CA GLU A 123 -2.38 7.37 -14.33
C GLU A 123 -1.27 7.61 -13.30
N ARG A 124 -1.53 8.37 -12.23
CA ARG A 124 -0.50 8.60 -11.18
C ARG A 124 -0.22 7.37 -10.34
N VAL A 125 -1.18 6.47 -10.22
CA VAL A 125 -1.05 5.24 -9.44
C VAL A 125 -1.76 4.11 -10.17
N GLU A 126 -0.97 3.19 -10.72
CA GLU A 126 -1.46 1.90 -11.23
C GLU A 126 -2.24 1.17 -10.12
N PRO A 127 -3.40 0.55 -10.42
CA PRO A 127 -4.05 -0.35 -9.49
C PRO A 127 -3.09 -1.44 -9.01
N SER A 128 -3.12 -1.77 -7.72
CA SER A 128 -2.20 -2.77 -7.17
C SER A 128 -2.46 -4.15 -7.80
N ALA A 129 -1.52 -4.65 -8.60
CA ALA A 129 -1.60 -5.98 -9.20
C ALA A 129 -1.72 -7.10 -8.15
N THR A 130 -1.11 -6.93 -6.97
CA THR A 130 -1.30 -7.85 -5.84
C THR A 130 -2.77 -7.91 -5.40
N LEU A 131 -3.45 -6.75 -5.31
CA LEU A 131 -4.87 -6.71 -4.95
C LEU A 131 -5.76 -7.28 -6.07
N ALA A 132 -5.40 -7.07 -7.33
CA ALA A 132 -6.14 -7.63 -8.47
C ALA A 132 -6.16 -9.18 -8.43
N ILE A 133 -5.00 -9.82 -8.23
CA ILE A 133 -4.90 -11.27 -8.10
C ILE A 133 -5.66 -11.78 -6.86
N SER A 134 -5.51 -11.13 -5.70
CA SER A 134 -6.23 -11.54 -4.49
C SER A 134 -7.75 -11.42 -4.65
N ASN A 135 -8.25 -10.42 -5.39
CA ASN A 135 -9.67 -10.30 -5.69
C ASN A 135 -10.15 -11.42 -6.61
N LEU A 136 -9.39 -11.75 -7.66
CA LEU A 136 -9.72 -12.86 -8.57
C LEU A 136 -9.75 -14.21 -7.82
N ALA A 137 -8.79 -14.44 -6.91
CA ALA A 137 -8.79 -15.62 -6.05
C ALA A 137 -10.05 -15.68 -5.17
N ALA A 138 -10.40 -14.56 -4.53
CA ALA A 138 -11.61 -14.47 -3.69
C ALA A 138 -12.91 -14.68 -4.48
N GLU A 139 -12.99 -14.18 -5.72
CA GLU A 139 -14.14 -14.40 -6.63
C GLU A 139 -14.30 -15.88 -6.98
N LEU A 140 -13.20 -16.56 -7.35
CA LEU A 140 -13.20 -17.99 -7.64
C LEU A 140 -13.58 -18.83 -6.41
N GLU A 141 -13.03 -18.48 -5.23
CA GLU A 141 -13.40 -19.14 -3.98
C GLU A 141 -14.89 -18.94 -3.63
N ALA A 142 -15.44 -17.75 -3.88
CA ALA A 142 -16.86 -17.46 -3.69
C ALA A 142 -17.75 -18.30 -4.62
N ASP A 143 -17.26 -18.62 -5.82
CA ASP A 143 -17.90 -19.54 -6.76
C ASP A 143 -17.68 -21.03 -6.41
N GLY A 144 -16.99 -21.32 -5.30
CA GLY A 144 -16.77 -22.67 -4.77
C GLY A 144 -15.60 -23.40 -5.41
N VAL A 145 -14.72 -22.68 -6.10
CA VAL A 145 -13.47 -23.20 -6.65
C VAL A 145 -12.43 -23.27 -5.51
N ASP A 146 -11.71 -24.39 -5.43
CA ASP A 146 -10.61 -24.53 -4.46
C ASP A 146 -9.32 -23.91 -5.03
N VAL A 147 -9.00 -22.69 -4.60
CA VAL A 147 -7.83 -21.93 -5.05
C VAL A 147 -6.69 -22.04 -4.05
N VAL A 148 -5.52 -22.47 -4.51
CA VAL A 148 -4.27 -22.41 -3.73
C VAL A 148 -3.73 -20.98 -3.82
N ASP A 149 -4.11 -20.14 -2.86
CA ASP A 149 -3.65 -18.75 -2.81
C ASP A 149 -2.24 -18.64 -2.22
N LEU A 150 -1.25 -18.37 -3.08
CA LEU A 150 0.13 -18.08 -2.72
C LEU A 150 0.50 -16.62 -3.03
N SER A 151 -0.50 -15.77 -3.24
CA SER A 151 -0.32 -14.35 -3.55
C SER A 151 -0.18 -13.49 -2.30
N VAL A 152 -0.74 -13.94 -1.16
CA VAL A 152 -0.87 -13.12 0.06
C VAL A 152 0.41 -13.12 0.90
N GLY A 153 0.85 -11.92 1.29
CA GLY A 153 2.03 -11.70 2.13
C GLY A 153 1.74 -11.69 3.63
N GLU A 154 0.99 -12.65 4.14
CA GLU A 154 0.57 -12.76 5.54
C GLU A 154 0.96 -14.12 6.13
N PRO A 155 1.59 -14.17 7.32
CA PRO A 155 1.83 -15.43 8.03
C PRO A 155 0.53 -16.22 8.25
N ASP A 156 0.57 -17.54 8.03
CA ASP A 156 -0.54 -18.47 8.34
C ASP A 156 -0.61 -18.84 9.84
N PHE A 157 0.29 -18.30 10.65
CA PHE A 157 0.30 -18.47 12.10
C PHE A 157 -0.71 -17.53 12.75
N PRO A 158 -1.42 -17.96 13.81
CA PRO A 158 -2.20 -17.03 14.62
C PRO A 158 -1.25 -16.05 15.33
N THR A 159 -1.74 -14.84 15.62
CA THR A 159 -1.07 -13.95 16.57
C THR A 159 -0.81 -14.71 17.89
N PRO A 160 0.39 -14.62 18.50
CA PRO A 160 0.71 -15.29 19.76
C PRO A 160 -0.34 -15.03 20.84
N GLU A 161 -0.72 -16.06 21.59
CA GLU A 161 -1.83 -15.99 22.54
C GLU A 161 -1.63 -14.91 23.60
N ASN A 162 -0.41 -14.75 24.11
CA ASN A 162 -0.08 -13.68 25.07
C ASN A 162 -0.32 -12.28 24.50
N VAL A 163 -0.03 -12.06 23.22
CA VAL A 163 -0.30 -10.78 22.54
C VAL A 163 -1.80 -10.54 22.38
N VAL A 164 -2.56 -11.58 22.03
CA VAL A 164 -4.03 -11.51 21.96
C VAL A 164 -4.62 -11.16 23.32
N GLU A 165 -4.18 -11.83 24.39
CA GLU A 165 -4.64 -11.56 25.76
C GLU A 165 -4.25 -10.14 26.20
N ALA A 166 -3.05 -9.65 25.88
CA ALA A 166 -2.66 -8.26 26.17
C ALA A 166 -3.58 -7.23 25.48
N GLY A 167 -4.00 -7.51 24.24
CA GLY A 167 -4.99 -6.70 23.54
C GLY A 167 -6.37 -6.72 24.22
N LYS A 168 -6.82 -7.88 24.69
CA LYS A 168 -8.09 -8.04 25.44
C LYS A 168 -8.03 -7.33 26.78
N ASP A 169 -6.97 -7.51 27.54
CA ASP A 169 -6.74 -6.85 28.82
C ASP A 169 -6.75 -5.32 28.66
N ALA A 170 -6.19 -4.81 27.56
CA ALA A 170 -6.21 -3.39 27.27
C ALA A 170 -7.62 -2.88 26.98
N LEU A 171 -8.44 -3.65 26.25
CA LEU A 171 -9.86 -3.33 26.04
C LEU A 171 -10.64 -3.34 27.35
N ASP A 172 -10.46 -4.37 28.18
CA ASP A 172 -11.13 -4.49 29.49
C ASP A 172 -10.71 -3.37 30.46
N ALA A 173 -9.47 -2.90 30.35
CA ALA A 173 -8.96 -1.74 31.10
C ALA A 173 -9.43 -0.38 30.56
N GLY A 174 -10.17 -0.34 29.45
CA GLY A 174 -10.71 0.88 28.85
C GLY A 174 -9.70 1.67 28.02
N HIS A 175 -8.64 1.05 27.51
CA HIS A 175 -7.68 1.67 26.58
C HIS A 175 -8.26 1.83 25.17
N THR A 176 -9.36 2.59 25.06
CA THR A 176 -10.15 2.79 23.84
C THR A 176 -10.25 4.25 23.41
N THR A 177 -9.46 5.13 24.02
CA THR A 177 -9.41 6.58 23.71
C THR A 177 -8.12 6.95 23.00
N TYR A 178 -8.03 8.19 22.51
CA TYR A 178 -6.80 8.75 21.95
C TYR A 178 -5.59 8.58 22.88
N THR A 179 -4.44 8.35 22.26
CA THR A 179 -3.10 8.34 22.88
C THR A 179 -2.32 9.57 22.44
N PRO A 180 -1.08 9.79 22.95
CA PRO A 180 -0.15 10.65 22.23
C PRO A 180 -0.04 10.21 20.78
N SER A 181 0.08 11.19 19.88
CA SER A 181 0.00 10.97 18.43
C SER A 181 1.08 10.02 17.93
N ASN A 182 2.31 10.21 18.41
CA ASN A 182 3.47 9.38 18.11
C ASN A 182 3.55 8.06 18.91
N GLY A 183 2.53 7.72 19.69
CA GLY A 183 2.43 6.45 20.42
C GLY A 183 2.55 6.56 21.93
N ILE A 184 2.13 5.50 22.64
CA ILE A 184 2.19 5.41 24.09
C ILE A 184 3.64 5.30 24.58
N PRO A 185 4.04 5.95 25.70
CA PRO A 185 5.42 5.95 26.17
C PRO A 185 6.02 4.55 26.33
N ARG A 186 5.26 3.62 26.92
CA ARG A 186 5.71 2.24 27.16
C ARG A 186 6.03 1.47 25.88
N LEU A 187 5.34 1.75 24.78
CA LEU A 187 5.62 1.12 23.49
C LEU A 187 6.86 1.74 22.85
N LYS A 188 6.99 3.07 22.91
CA LYS A 188 8.18 3.76 22.40
C LYS A 188 9.45 3.30 23.14
N GLU A 189 9.39 3.14 24.45
CA GLU A 189 10.48 2.55 25.27
C GLU A 189 10.82 1.13 24.80
N ALA A 190 9.81 0.27 24.60
CA ALA A 190 10.05 -1.10 24.13
C ALA A 190 10.63 -1.15 22.70
N ILE A 191 10.25 -0.21 21.83
CA ILE A 191 10.83 -0.07 20.48
C ILE A 191 12.30 0.35 20.57
N VAL A 192 12.62 1.35 21.41
CA VAL A 192 14.01 1.76 21.65
C VAL A 192 14.85 0.60 22.18
N ASP A 193 14.33 -0.16 23.17
CA ASP A 193 15.03 -1.33 23.70
C ASP A 193 15.30 -2.39 22.61
N LYS A 194 14.37 -2.59 21.67
CA LYS A 194 14.55 -3.51 20.53
C LYS A 194 15.62 -3.01 19.57
N LEU A 195 15.55 -1.73 19.21
CA LEU A 195 16.49 -1.10 18.26
C LEU A 195 17.92 -1.03 18.83
N ASP A 196 18.09 -0.80 20.13
CA ASP A 196 19.40 -0.89 20.81
C ASP A 196 20.02 -2.30 20.66
N GLY A 197 19.18 -3.34 20.72
CA GLY A 197 19.56 -4.71 20.45
C GLY A 197 20.07 -4.96 19.02
N ASP A 198 19.62 -4.15 18.05
CA ASP A 198 20.08 -4.18 16.66
C ASP A 198 21.27 -3.24 16.42
N GLY A 199 21.78 -2.56 17.46
CA GLY A 199 22.88 -1.61 17.38
C GLY A 199 22.48 -0.19 16.98
N LEU A 200 21.21 0.17 17.13
CA LEU A 200 20.68 1.52 16.84
C LEU A 200 20.43 2.30 18.14
N ASP A 201 21.09 3.44 18.30
CA ASP A 201 20.94 4.32 19.47
C ASP A 201 19.91 5.42 19.19
N TYR A 202 18.64 5.12 19.48
CA TYR A 202 17.53 6.07 19.37
C TYR A 202 16.94 6.42 20.73
N SER A 203 16.46 7.64 20.88
CA SER A 203 15.62 8.06 21.98
C SER A 203 14.14 7.87 21.66
N THR A 204 13.27 7.96 22.68
CA THR A 204 11.82 7.90 22.41
C THR A 204 11.36 9.04 21.53
N ASP A 205 11.99 10.22 21.57
CA ASP A 205 11.56 11.37 20.76
C ASP A 205 11.83 11.18 19.26
N GLU A 206 12.62 10.17 18.91
CA GLU A 206 12.98 9.76 17.54
C GLU A 206 12.08 8.63 16.99
N ILE A 207 10.98 8.31 17.68
CA ILE A 207 10.04 7.24 17.31
C ILE A 207 8.64 7.79 17.03
N ILE A 208 8.02 7.34 15.93
CA ILE A 208 6.57 7.45 15.68
C ILE A 208 5.98 6.06 15.51
N VAL A 209 5.00 5.73 16.34
CA VAL A 209 4.18 4.52 16.18
C VAL A 209 3.06 4.79 15.17
N THR A 210 2.93 3.94 14.15
CA THR A 210 2.02 4.13 13.03
C THR A 210 1.04 2.97 12.84
N PRO A 211 -0.11 3.18 12.15
CA PRO A 211 -1.01 2.14 11.63
C PRO A 211 -0.39 1.13 10.63
N GLY A 212 0.66 0.43 11.05
CA GLY A 212 1.47 -0.48 10.24
C GLY A 212 2.57 0.23 9.47
N GLY A 213 3.60 -0.54 9.07
CA GLY A 213 4.78 -0.01 8.35
C GLY A 213 4.45 0.74 7.06
N LYS A 214 3.36 0.38 6.36
CA LYS A 214 2.89 1.13 5.17
C LYS A 214 2.62 2.61 5.48
N GLN A 215 2.04 2.93 6.64
CA GLN A 215 1.78 4.31 7.02
C GLN A 215 3.08 5.04 7.39
N ALA A 216 4.02 4.34 8.05
CA ALA A 216 5.36 4.89 8.31
C ALA A 216 6.07 5.27 7.00
N LEU A 217 6.14 4.34 6.03
CA LEU A 217 6.71 4.62 4.71
C LEU A 217 6.01 5.78 4.03
N TYR A 218 4.68 5.76 3.97
CA TYR A 218 3.90 6.84 3.34
C TYR A 218 4.24 8.21 3.95
N GLU A 219 4.29 8.29 5.29
CA GLU A 219 4.63 9.54 5.98
C GLU A 219 6.07 9.98 5.72
N THR A 220 7.01 9.03 5.61
CA THR A 220 8.39 9.31 5.23
C THR A 220 8.48 9.89 3.82
N PHE A 221 7.85 9.23 2.83
CA PHE A 221 7.83 9.74 1.45
C PHE A 221 7.23 11.15 1.38
N GLN A 222 6.08 11.37 2.03
CA GLN A 222 5.40 12.67 2.00
C GLN A 222 6.14 13.77 2.78
N ALA A 223 7.01 13.40 3.72
CA ALA A 223 7.81 14.35 4.48
C ALA A 223 9.14 14.72 3.79
N LEU A 224 9.69 13.80 2.99
CA LEU A 224 11.02 13.94 2.39
C LEU A 224 10.99 14.31 0.90
N VAL A 225 10.01 13.80 0.16
CA VAL A 225 10.00 13.91 -1.31
C VAL A 225 9.03 15.00 -1.75
N GLY A 226 9.49 15.84 -2.68
CA GLY A 226 8.70 16.85 -3.38
C GLY A 226 8.77 16.73 -4.91
N ASP A 227 8.16 17.71 -5.59
CA ASP A 227 8.06 17.77 -7.05
C ASP A 227 9.47 17.84 -7.70
N GLY A 228 9.85 16.77 -8.39
CA GLY A 228 11.11 16.66 -9.14
C GLY A 228 12.30 16.14 -8.33
N ASP A 229 12.09 15.75 -7.07
CA ASP A 229 13.13 15.06 -6.28
C ASP A 229 13.28 13.62 -6.76
N GLU A 230 14.50 13.11 -6.83
CA GLU A 230 14.76 11.75 -7.29
C GLU A 230 14.70 10.74 -6.14
N VAL A 231 13.96 9.66 -6.37
CA VAL A 231 13.88 8.46 -5.52
C VAL A 231 14.53 7.29 -6.25
N VAL A 232 15.53 6.67 -5.64
CA VAL A 232 16.16 5.44 -6.14
C VAL A 232 15.51 4.21 -5.50
N LEU A 233 15.06 3.29 -6.35
CA LEU A 233 14.51 1.99 -5.96
C LEU A 233 15.42 0.84 -6.43
N LEU A 234 15.51 -0.22 -5.62
CA LEU A 234 16.18 -1.46 -5.97
C LEU A 234 15.12 -2.48 -6.41
N ASP A 235 15.15 -2.89 -7.69
CA ASP A 235 14.20 -3.86 -8.22
C ASP A 235 14.72 -5.30 -8.04
N PRO A 236 13.86 -6.26 -7.64
CA PRO A 236 12.42 -6.10 -7.48
C PRO A 236 12.05 -5.33 -6.21
N ALA A 237 11.16 -4.35 -6.36
CA ALA A 237 10.75 -3.43 -5.30
C ALA A 237 9.30 -3.71 -4.87
N TRP A 238 9.00 -3.57 -3.57
CA TRP A 238 7.62 -3.70 -3.11
C TRP A 238 6.73 -2.63 -3.78
N VAL A 239 5.60 -3.09 -4.33
CA VAL A 239 4.71 -2.34 -5.23
C VAL A 239 4.31 -0.94 -4.76
N SER A 240 4.29 -0.69 -3.45
CA SER A 240 3.85 0.61 -2.92
C SER A 240 4.95 1.67 -2.87
N TYR A 241 6.24 1.32 -2.97
CA TYR A 241 7.31 2.34 -2.93
C TYR A 241 7.19 3.32 -4.11
N GLU A 242 7.03 2.81 -5.32
CA GLU A 242 6.81 3.63 -6.52
C GLU A 242 5.55 4.48 -6.41
N ALA A 243 4.43 3.89 -5.97
CA ALA A 243 3.20 4.64 -5.78
C ALA A 243 3.38 5.78 -4.76
N MET A 244 4.10 5.54 -3.66
CA MET A 244 4.37 6.56 -2.63
C MET A 244 5.27 7.68 -3.15
N ALA A 245 6.33 7.35 -3.89
CA ALA A 245 7.20 8.34 -4.53
C ALA A 245 6.42 9.22 -5.51
N LYS A 246 5.63 8.61 -6.42
CA LYS A 246 4.79 9.36 -7.38
C LYS A 246 3.72 10.21 -6.69
N MET A 247 3.11 9.71 -5.61
CA MET A 247 2.14 10.49 -4.83
C MET A 247 2.77 11.70 -4.14
N ALA A 248 4.08 11.65 -3.83
CA ALA A 248 4.83 12.77 -3.26
C ALA A 248 5.37 13.74 -4.33
N GLY A 249 5.31 13.38 -5.62
CA GLY A 249 5.81 14.20 -6.73
C GLY A 249 7.23 13.85 -7.18
N GLY A 250 7.82 12.79 -6.62
CA GLY A 250 9.19 12.36 -6.94
C GLY A 250 9.31 11.63 -8.28
N ASP A 251 10.46 11.84 -8.93
CA ASP A 251 10.92 11.05 -10.07
C ASP A 251 11.59 9.77 -9.58
N ILE A 252 11.55 8.69 -10.38
CA ILE A 252 12.04 7.37 -9.95
C ILE A 252 13.18 6.90 -10.86
N SER A 253 14.31 6.59 -10.23
CA SER A 253 15.44 5.86 -10.82
C SER A 253 15.51 4.45 -10.24
N ARG A 254 15.94 3.47 -11.04
CA ARG A 254 15.89 2.04 -10.66
C ARG A 254 17.19 1.32 -10.94
N VAL A 255 17.54 0.38 -10.08
CA VAL A 255 18.67 -0.54 -10.24
C VAL A 255 18.14 -1.97 -10.19
N ASP A 256 18.39 -2.75 -11.25
CA ASP A 256 17.81 -4.09 -11.41
C ASP A 256 18.74 -5.19 -10.84
N LEU A 257 18.27 -5.90 -9.81
CA LEU A 257 19.00 -7.00 -9.15
C LEU A 257 18.69 -8.38 -9.77
N SER A 258 17.73 -8.48 -10.69
CA SER A 258 17.14 -9.75 -11.14
C SER A 258 18.12 -10.71 -11.79
N SER A 259 19.06 -10.19 -12.57
CA SER A 259 20.09 -10.98 -13.27
C SER A 259 21.17 -11.54 -12.33
N HIS A 260 21.12 -11.17 -11.05
CA HIS A 260 22.15 -11.45 -10.05
C HIS A 260 21.61 -12.21 -8.84
N GLY A 261 20.51 -12.96 -9.01
CA GLY A 261 19.87 -13.68 -7.91
C GLY A 261 19.31 -12.74 -6.85
N PHE A 262 18.97 -11.51 -7.25
CA PHE A 262 18.44 -10.44 -6.40
C PHE A 262 19.40 -9.93 -5.31
N GLN A 263 20.70 -10.21 -5.45
CA GLN A 263 21.74 -9.74 -4.55
C GLN A 263 22.27 -8.37 -5.00
N LEU A 264 22.69 -7.55 -4.04
CA LEU A 264 23.07 -6.15 -4.28
C LEU A 264 24.55 -6.01 -4.69
N GLU A 265 25.43 -6.89 -4.20
CA GLU A 265 26.88 -6.86 -4.44
C GLU A 265 27.26 -6.79 -5.92
N PRO A 266 26.60 -7.53 -6.83
CA PRO A 266 26.99 -7.54 -8.25
C PRO A 266 26.67 -6.24 -8.99
N VAL A 267 25.77 -5.39 -8.46
CA VAL A 267 25.32 -4.15 -9.13
C VAL A 267 25.80 -2.88 -8.43
N LEU A 268 26.74 -2.98 -7.50
CA LEU A 268 27.21 -1.82 -6.72
C LEU A 268 27.81 -0.69 -7.58
N GLU A 269 28.34 -1.02 -8.76
CA GLU A 269 28.80 -0.02 -9.73
C GLU A 269 27.61 0.71 -10.38
N GLU A 270 26.56 -0.01 -10.79
CA GLU A 270 25.34 0.57 -11.35
C GLU A 270 24.61 1.43 -10.31
N LEU A 271 24.56 0.98 -9.05
CA LEU A 271 24.02 1.78 -7.95
C LEU A 271 24.81 3.10 -7.78
N ALA A 272 26.14 3.05 -7.90
CA ALA A 272 26.99 4.23 -7.79
C ALA A 272 26.88 5.17 -9.00
N GLU A 273 26.48 4.67 -10.16
CA GLU A 273 26.16 5.49 -11.34
C GLU A 273 24.77 6.11 -11.27
N THR A 274 23.87 5.50 -10.48
CA THR A 274 22.47 5.94 -10.32
C THR A 274 22.31 6.96 -9.20
N VAL A 275 22.93 6.70 -8.03
CA VAL A 275 22.88 7.64 -6.89
C VAL A 275 23.78 8.84 -7.17
N SER A 276 23.23 10.04 -6.97
CA SER A 276 23.92 11.30 -7.26
C SER A 276 23.57 12.40 -6.25
N ASP A 277 24.14 13.59 -6.42
CA ASP A 277 23.80 14.77 -5.61
C ASP A 277 22.34 15.25 -5.83
N ASP A 278 21.66 14.76 -6.88
CA ASP A 278 20.24 15.05 -7.15
C ASP A 278 19.30 14.00 -6.51
N THR A 279 19.85 12.90 -5.97
CA THR A 279 19.08 11.85 -5.29
C THR A 279 18.65 12.33 -3.90
N GLU A 280 17.35 12.38 -3.64
CA GLU A 280 16.81 12.77 -2.32
C GLU A 280 16.66 11.53 -1.41
N LEU A 281 16.22 10.41 -1.99
CA LEU A 281 15.82 9.23 -1.24
C LEU A 281 16.26 7.93 -1.91
N LEU A 282 16.90 7.05 -1.15
CA LEU A 282 17.16 5.67 -1.55
C LEU A 282 16.34 4.71 -0.67
N VAL A 283 15.69 3.72 -1.27
CA VAL A 283 14.93 2.70 -0.55
C VAL A 283 15.68 1.37 -0.53
N VAL A 284 15.98 0.87 0.66
CA VAL A 284 16.60 -0.44 0.89
C VAL A 284 15.65 -1.29 1.72
N ASN A 285 15.18 -2.40 1.14
CA ASN A 285 14.37 -3.38 1.85
C ASN A 285 15.13 -4.71 1.99
N SER A 286 15.54 -5.03 3.21
CA SER A 286 16.32 -6.23 3.53
C SER A 286 15.92 -6.76 4.92
N PRO A 287 15.40 -8.00 5.03
CA PRO A 287 15.09 -8.93 3.95
C PRO A 287 14.02 -8.42 2.98
N SER A 288 14.20 -8.72 1.69
CA SER A 288 13.40 -8.13 0.61
C SER A 288 12.04 -8.81 0.42
N ASN A 289 11.01 -8.00 0.18
CA ASN A 289 9.80 -8.38 -0.54
C ASN A 289 9.85 -7.70 -1.93
N PRO A 290 9.95 -8.47 -3.02
CA PRO A 290 9.46 -9.85 -3.14
C PRO A 290 10.53 -10.96 -3.21
N SER A 291 11.83 -10.64 -3.22
CA SER A 291 12.86 -11.64 -3.54
C SER A 291 13.26 -12.56 -2.38
N GLY A 292 13.05 -12.12 -1.15
CA GLY A 292 13.60 -12.76 0.04
C GLY A 292 15.12 -12.63 0.17
N ALA A 293 15.77 -11.78 -0.63
CA ALA A 293 17.21 -11.51 -0.50
C ALA A 293 17.53 -10.80 0.82
N VAL A 294 18.69 -11.11 1.40
CA VAL A 294 19.26 -10.42 2.56
C VAL A 294 20.62 -9.89 2.15
N PHE A 295 20.79 -8.57 2.15
CA PHE A 295 22.03 -7.95 1.70
C PHE A 295 23.15 -8.13 2.73
N THR A 296 24.37 -8.38 2.24
CA THR A 296 25.52 -8.56 3.12
C THR A 296 26.01 -7.21 3.66
N ASP A 297 26.79 -7.27 4.75
CA ASP A 297 27.47 -6.09 5.30
C ASP A 297 28.25 -5.32 4.23
N ALA A 298 28.97 -6.02 3.33
CA ALA A 298 29.77 -5.37 2.30
C ALA A 298 28.92 -4.57 1.30
N ALA A 299 27.72 -5.05 0.95
CA ALA A 299 26.80 -4.29 0.11
C ALA A 299 26.20 -3.10 0.87
N LEU A 300 25.79 -3.28 2.12
CA LEU A 300 25.24 -2.21 2.95
C LEU A 300 26.29 -1.13 3.27
N GLU A 301 27.56 -1.51 3.43
CA GLU A 301 28.68 -0.57 3.55
C GLU A 301 28.84 0.28 2.29
N ARG A 302 28.60 -0.28 1.11
CA ARG A 302 28.64 0.50 -0.13
C ARG A 302 27.44 1.43 -0.27
N VAL A 303 26.25 1.01 0.17
CA VAL A 303 25.07 1.89 0.28
C VAL A 303 25.38 3.05 1.22
N ARG A 304 25.95 2.76 2.40
CA ARG A 304 26.42 3.79 3.34
C ARG A 304 27.37 4.76 2.65
N ASP A 305 28.39 4.26 1.97
CA ASP A 305 29.40 5.13 1.34
C ASP A 305 28.76 6.11 0.36
N LEU A 306 27.82 5.65 -0.48
CA LEU A 306 27.09 6.50 -1.41
C LEU A 306 26.19 7.51 -0.68
N ALA A 307 25.46 7.06 0.34
CA ALA A 307 24.59 7.93 1.14
C ALA A 307 25.38 9.00 1.89
N VAL A 308 26.59 8.68 2.39
CA VAL A 308 27.50 9.65 3.00
C VAL A 308 28.06 10.61 1.96
N GLU A 309 28.48 10.10 0.80
CA GLU A 309 29.13 10.87 -0.27
C GLU A 309 28.19 11.92 -0.85
N HIS A 310 26.93 11.55 -1.10
CA HIS A 310 25.91 12.38 -1.75
C HIS A 310 24.89 13.00 -0.77
N ASP A 311 25.04 12.78 0.53
CA ASP A 311 24.11 13.25 1.58
C ASP A 311 22.65 12.79 1.39
N VAL A 312 22.49 11.55 0.93
CA VAL A 312 21.18 10.96 0.60
C VAL A 312 20.52 10.36 1.83
N THR A 313 19.22 10.61 2.01
CA THR A 313 18.45 9.92 3.05
C THR A 313 18.10 8.50 2.59
N VAL A 314 18.27 7.50 3.45
CA VAL A 314 17.96 6.11 3.14
C VAL A 314 16.80 5.61 3.99
N ILE A 315 15.74 5.10 3.34
CA ILE A 315 14.75 4.27 4.01
C ILE A 315 15.34 2.87 4.15
N SER A 316 15.50 2.41 5.39
CA SER A 316 15.76 1.01 5.68
C SER A 316 14.45 0.35 6.11
N ASP A 317 13.80 -0.34 5.17
CA ASP A 317 12.60 -1.13 5.45
C ASP A 317 13.03 -2.51 5.95
N GLU A 318 12.99 -2.68 7.26
CA GLU A 318 13.49 -3.84 7.99
C GLU A 318 12.33 -4.71 8.52
N ILE A 319 11.14 -4.61 7.93
CA ILE A 319 9.91 -5.29 8.40
C ILE A 319 9.99 -6.83 8.45
N TYR A 320 11.03 -7.43 7.84
CA TYR A 320 11.30 -8.88 7.83
C TYR A 320 12.57 -9.26 8.60
N ASP A 321 13.19 -8.34 9.37
CA ASP A 321 14.44 -8.57 10.13
C ASP A 321 14.48 -9.89 10.92
N ALA A 322 13.37 -10.26 11.54
CA ALA A 322 13.24 -11.47 12.35
C ALA A 322 13.07 -12.75 11.53
N VAL A 323 12.90 -12.65 10.20
CA VAL A 323 12.66 -13.78 9.30
C VAL A 323 13.85 -13.94 8.35
N THR A 324 14.95 -14.45 8.89
CA THR A 324 16.18 -14.78 8.14
C THR A 324 16.54 -16.27 8.30
N TYR A 325 17.31 -16.80 7.35
CA TYR A 325 17.59 -18.24 7.25
C TYR A 325 19.09 -18.52 7.17
N GLY A 326 19.74 -18.62 8.33
CA GLY A 326 21.17 -18.93 8.40
C GLY A 326 22.08 -17.76 8.04
N VAL A 327 21.51 -16.56 7.89
CA VAL A 327 22.20 -15.27 7.76
C VAL A 327 21.69 -14.32 8.83
N GLU A 328 22.55 -13.37 9.22
CA GLU A 328 22.18 -12.26 10.09
C GLU A 328 21.88 -11.03 9.22
N GLN A 329 20.87 -10.26 9.60
CA GLN A 329 20.57 -8.98 8.97
C GLN A 329 21.25 -7.87 9.78
N THR A 330 21.83 -6.91 9.06
CA THR A 330 22.43 -5.70 9.63
C THR A 330 21.49 -4.53 9.38
N SER A 331 21.08 -3.83 10.43
CA SER A 331 20.31 -2.58 10.30
C SER A 331 21.20 -1.51 9.69
N LEU A 332 20.77 -0.91 8.59
CA LEU A 332 21.60 0.05 7.83
C LEU A 332 21.97 1.28 8.68
N GLY A 333 21.05 1.72 9.54
CA GLY A 333 21.26 2.85 10.46
C GLY A 333 22.37 2.61 11.49
N SER A 334 22.76 1.36 11.74
CA SER A 334 23.81 1.02 12.71
C SER A 334 25.22 1.28 12.17
N LEU A 335 25.35 1.44 10.86
CA LEU A 335 26.64 1.69 10.21
C LEU A 335 27.13 3.12 10.50
N GLU A 336 28.45 3.29 10.57
CA GLU A 336 29.07 4.57 10.89
C GLU A 336 28.60 5.68 9.92
N GLY A 337 28.10 6.78 10.50
CA GLY A 337 27.58 7.92 9.76
C GLY A 337 26.12 7.79 9.32
N MET A 338 25.47 6.62 9.42
CA MET A 338 24.11 6.43 8.90
C MET A 338 23.00 6.90 9.84
N GLY A 339 23.25 7.05 11.13
CA GLY A 339 22.22 7.45 12.12
C GLY A 339 21.46 8.72 11.74
N ASP A 340 22.15 9.75 11.25
CA ASP A 340 21.56 11.05 10.89
C ASP A 340 20.88 11.07 9.51
N ARG A 341 20.96 9.98 8.73
CA ARG A 341 20.42 9.90 7.35
C ARG A 341 19.63 8.64 7.07
N THR A 342 19.26 7.90 8.10
CA THR A 342 18.45 6.67 7.95
C THR A 342 17.09 6.86 8.60
N VAL A 343 16.06 6.47 7.86
CA VAL A 343 14.73 6.21 8.41
C VAL A 343 14.56 4.71 8.49
N THR A 344 14.69 4.15 9.69
CA THR A 344 14.43 2.72 9.92
C THR A 344 12.93 2.51 10.07
N VAL A 345 12.34 1.76 9.16
CA VAL A 345 10.93 1.37 9.21
C VAL A 345 10.83 -0.10 9.56
N ASN A 346 10.02 -0.41 10.57
CA ASN A 346 9.78 -1.79 10.99
C ASN A 346 8.39 -1.88 11.65
N GLY A 347 7.99 -3.04 12.17
CA GLY A 347 6.68 -3.22 12.73
C GLY A 347 6.35 -4.66 13.09
N PHE A 348 5.05 -4.90 13.26
CA PHE A 348 4.60 -6.09 13.98
C PHE A 348 3.97 -7.15 13.08
N SER A 349 3.71 -6.77 11.82
CA SER A 349 2.88 -7.57 10.92
C SER A 349 3.48 -8.94 10.60
N LYS A 350 4.82 -9.04 10.54
CA LYS A 350 5.50 -10.21 9.97
C LYS A 350 6.09 -11.08 11.07
N ALA A 351 6.91 -10.51 11.95
CA ALA A 351 7.52 -11.23 13.07
C ALA A 351 6.48 -11.83 14.05
N TYR A 352 5.38 -11.13 14.31
CA TYR A 352 4.42 -11.50 15.36
C TYR A 352 3.05 -11.94 14.82
N SER A 353 2.92 -12.14 13.51
CA SER A 353 1.64 -12.46 12.86
C SER A 353 0.53 -11.46 13.23
N MET A 354 0.83 -10.16 13.15
CA MET A 354 -0.06 -9.05 13.52
C MET A 354 -0.48 -8.17 12.33
N THR A 355 -0.58 -8.73 11.13
CA THR A 355 -1.01 -8.06 9.88
C THR A 355 -2.27 -7.22 10.04
N GLY A 356 -3.34 -7.81 10.59
CA GLY A 356 -4.65 -7.18 10.79
C GLY A 356 -4.71 -6.20 11.97
N TRP A 357 -3.72 -6.20 12.86
CA TRP A 357 -3.67 -5.29 14.00
C TRP A 357 -3.26 -3.88 13.59
N ARG A 358 -2.57 -3.74 12.44
CA ARG A 358 -2.10 -2.46 11.89
C ARG A 358 -1.18 -1.72 12.87
N LEU A 359 -0.06 -2.34 13.25
CA LEU A 359 0.96 -1.72 14.10
C LEU A 359 2.33 -1.75 13.44
N GLY A 360 2.98 -0.59 13.39
CA GLY A 360 4.35 -0.40 12.90
C GLY A 360 4.96 0.85 13.51
N TYR A 361 6.17 1.20 13.08
CA TYR A 361 6.84 2.40 13.51
C TYR A 361 7.89 2.85 12.50
N LEU A 362 8.27 4.11 12.61
CA LEU A 362 9.53 4.62 12.06
C LEU A 362 10.41 5.12 13.20
N ALA A 363 11.71 4.92 13.05
CA ALA A 363 12.77 5.51 13.85
C ALA A 363 13.65 6.37 12.93
N ALA A 364 13.83 7.63 13.27
CA ALA A 364 14.55 8.59 12.44
C ALA A 364 15.07 9.77 13.28
N PRO A 365 16.04 10.54 12.78
CA PRO A 365 16.51 11.74 13.45
C PRO A 365 15.36 12.68 13.83
N GLU A 366 15.48 13.31 15.01
CA GLU A 366 14.43 14.16 15.59
C GLU A 366 13.84 15.18 14.60
N PRO A 367 14.63 15.90 13.75
CA PRO A 367 14.06 16.83 12.77
C PRO A 367 13.10 16.18 11.76
N LEU A 368 13.37 14.94 11.33
CA LEU A 368 12.50 14.19 10.42
C LEU A 368 11.23 13.73 11.14
N VAL A 369 11.38 13.24 12.37
CA VAL A 369 10.26 12.83 13.22
C VAL A 369 9.34 14.01 13.52
N GLU A 370 9.86 15.22 13.73
CA GLU A 370 9.04 16.41 13.90
C GLU A 370 8.19 16.74 12.66
N GLN A 371 8.71 16.56 11.44
CA GLN A 371 7.95 16.79 10.21
C GLN A 371 6.93 15.68 9.95
N ALA A 372 7.36 14.42 10.00
CA ALA A 372 6.49 13.26 9.83
C ALA A 372 5.38 13.27 10.90
N GLY A 373 5.68 13.68 12.14
CA GLY A 373 4.71 13.79 13.23
C GLY A 373 3.59 14.81 12.98
N LYS A 374 3.88 15.91 12.28
CA LYS A 374 2.83 16.88 11.88
C LYS A 374 1.85 16.22 10.91
N LEU A 375 2.38 15.54 9.89
CA LEU A 375 1.56 14.81 8.91
C LEU A 375 0.74 13.71 9.60
N HIS A 376 1.39 12.91 10.45
CA HIS A 376 0.77 11.83 11.23
C HIS A 376 -0.44 12.30 12.05
N SER A 377 -0.26 13.44 12.74
CA SER A 377 -1.31 14.00 13.60
C SER A 377 -2.55 14.47 12.82
N HIS A 378 -2.36 14.86 11.55
CA HIS A 378 -3.42 15.32 10.66
C HIS A 378 -4.00 14.22 9.75
N SER A 379 -3.30 13.08 9.61
CA SER A 379 -3.73 11.95 8.78
C SER A 379 -4.54 10.95 9.60
N VAL A 380 -3.94 10.36 10.63
CA VAL A 380 -4.49 9.20 11.35
C VAL A 380 -4.66 9.44 12.85
N SER A 381 -4.19 10.59 13.35
CA SER A 381 -4.14 10.96 14.77
C SER A 381 -3.19 10.11 15.61
N CYS A 382 -3.41 8.79 15.70
CA CYS A 382 -2.54 7.84 16.40
C CYS A 382 -2.88 6.39 16.01
N ALA A 383 -1.94 5.46 16.18
CA ALA A 383 -2.25 4.03 16.13
C ALA A 383 -3.27 3.62 17.21
N ALA A 384 -4.04 2.57 16.96
CA ALA A 384 -5.10 2.13 17.88
C ALA A 384 -4.55 1.79 19.29
N ASN A 385 -5.13 2.39 20.32
CA ASN A 385 -4.60 2.35 21.68
C ASN A 385 -4.39 0.92 22.22
N PHE A 386 -5.45 0.10 22.27
CA PHE A 386 -5.37 -1.30 22.71
C PHE A 386 -4.39 -2.15 21.88
N VAL A 387 -4.19 -1.83 20.59
CA VAL A 387 -3.20 -2.48 19.74
C VAL A 387 -1.77 -2.15 20.19
N GLN A 388 -1.51 -0.88 20.54
CA GLN A 388 -0.19 -0.49 21.03
C GLN A 388 0.20 -1.23 22.32
N HIS A 389 -0.77 -1.52 23.20
CA HIS A 389 -0.57 -2.35 24.39
C HIS A 389 -0.21 -3.80 24.04
N ALA A 390 -0.87 -4.39 23.04
CA ALA A 390 -0.51 -5.70 22.51
C ALA A 390 0.91 -5.69 21.88
N GLY A 391 1.29 -4.60 21.22
CA GLY A 391 2.65 -4.40 20.68
C GLY A 391 3.74 -4.44 21.74
N VAL A 392 3.49 -3.91 22.95
CA VAL A 392 4.46 -4.00 24.06
C VAL A 392 4.70 -5.46 24.45
N GLU A 393 3.64 -6.28 24.48
CA GLU A 393 3.74 -7.71 24.78
C GLU A 393 4.47 -8.46 23.67
N ALA A 394 4.18 -8.11 22.41
CA ALA A 394 4.85 -8.70 21.24
C ALA A 394 6.37 -8.50 21.29
N LEU A 395 6.86 -7.27 21.53
CA LEU A 395 8.30 -7.01 21.58
C LEU A 395 9.02 -7.72 22.74
N ARG A 396 8.33 -7.97 23.86
CA ARG A 396 9.00 -8.40 25.10
C ARG A 396 8.93 -9.90 25.35
N ASN A 397 7.94 -10.59 24.81
CA ASN A 397 7.55 -11.91 25.27
C ASN A 397 7.17 -12.87 24.12
N THR A 398 7.78 -12.73 22.94
CA THR A 398 7.45 -13.61 21.79
C THR A 398 8.65 -14.26 21.10
N ASP A 399 9.87 -14.11 21.62
CA ASP A 399 11.10 -14.66 21.01
C ASP A 399 10.97 -16.14 20.61
N ASP A 400 10.39 -16.97 21.48
CA ASP A 400 10.17 -18.40 21.20
C ASP A 400 9.18 -18.61 20.04
N ALA A 401 8.07 -17.87 20.00
CA ALA A 401 7.06 -17.97 18.95
C ALA A 401 7.62 -17.49 17.59
N VAL A 402 8.40 -16.41 17.59
CA VAL A 402 9.11 -15.91 16.41
C VAL A 402 10.11 -16.95 15.90
N ALA A 403 10.88 -17.57 16.80
CA ALA A 403 11.87 -18.59 16.44
C ALA A 403 11.21 -19.85 15.85
N GLU A 404 10.10 -20.31 16.42
CA GLU A 404 9.30 -21.43 15.90
C GLU A 404 8.76 -21.13 14.49
N MET A 405 8.18 -19.94 14.30
CA MET A 405 7.66 -19.49 13.01
C MET A 405 8.78 -19.41 11.95
N ARG A 406 9.93 -18.81 12.29
CA ARG A 406 11.09 -18.70 11.40
C ARG A 406 11.60 -20.07 10.97
N GLU A 407 11.70 -21.02 11.89
CA GLU A 407 12.13 -22.39 11.58
C GLU A 407 11.13 -23.11 10.67
N ALA A 408 9.82 -22.92 10.89
CA ALA A 408 8.80 -23.47 10.01
C ALA A 408 8.88 -22.87 8.60
N PHE A 409 9.07 -21.55 8.45
CA PHE A 409 9.27 -20.96 7.12
C PHE A 409 10.56 -21.43 6.45
N ARG A 410 11.65 -21.64 7.20
CA ARG A 410 12.89 -22.24 6.67
C ARG A 410 12.63 -23.62 6.08
N GLN A 411 11.90 -24.48 6.80
CA GLN A 411 11.57 -25.82 6.33
C GLN A 411 10.68 -25.79 5.08
N ARG A 412 9.70 -24.87 5.02
CA ARG A 412 8.82 -24.68 3.85
C ARG A 412 9.60 -24.17 2.64
N ARG A 413 10.52 -23.22 2.83
CA ARG A 413 11.42 -22.74 1.79
C ARG A 413 12.26 -23.89 1.22
N ASP A 414 12.97 -24.62 2.09
CA ASP A 414 13.85 -25.72 1.68
C ASP A 414 13.06 -26.79 0.90
N MET A 415 11.86 -27.14 1.40
CA MET A 415 10.94 -28.04 0.71
C MET A 415 10.53 -27.56 -0.68
N LEU A 416 10.20 -26.27 -0.83
CA LEU A 416 9.80 -25.70 -2.12
C LEU A 416 10.96 -25.69 -3.13
N VAL A 417 12.16 -25.34 -2.69
CA VAL A 417 13.37 -25.39 -3.53
C VAL A 417 13.57 -26.80 -4.08
N ASP A 418 13.52 -27.81 -3.22
CA ASP A 418 13.64 -29.21 -3.63
C ASP A 418 12.51 -29.63 -4.58
N LEU A 419 11.27 -29.22 -4.29
CA LEU A 419 10.09 -29.59 -5.08
C LEU A 419 10.08 -28.96 -6.49
N PHE A 420 10.46 -27.69 -6.62
CA PHE A 420 10.63 -27.08 -7.93
C PHE A 420 11.75 -27.76 -8.73
N ALA A 421 12.87 -28.10 -8.08
CA ALA A 421 13.97 -28.81 -8.72
C ALA A 421 13.55 -30.21 -9.22
N ASP A 422 12.71 -30.93 -8.47
CA ASP A 422 12.14 -32.22 -8.88
C ASP A 422 11.29 -32.12 -10.16
N HIS A 423 10.65 -30.96 -10.40
CA HIS A 423 9.90 -30.64 -11.61
C HIS A 423 10.75 -29.95 -12.71
N GLY A 424 12.06 -29.80 -12.49
CA GLY A 424 12.99 -29.25 -13.47
C GLY A 424 13.09 -27.73 -13.50
N THR A 425 12.53 -27.05 -12.49
CA THR A 425 12.58 -25.58 -12.35
C THR A 425 13.59 -25.19 -11.27
N GLU A 426 14.61 -24.42 -11.65
CA GLU A 426 15.55 -23.83 -10.69
C GLU A 426 15.03 -22.47 -10.22
N VAL A 427 15.03 -22.23 -8.91
CA VAL A 427 14.57 -20.98 -8.29
C VAL A 427 15.70 -20.35 -7.47
N PRO A 428 15.85 -19.01 -7.47
CA PRO A 428 16.73 -18.33 -6.52
C PRO A 428 16.31 -18.64 -5.08
N VAL A 429 17.25 -19.09 -4.25
CA VAL A 429 16.98 -19.48 -2.87
C VAL A 429 16.96 -18.22 -1.99
N PRO A 430 15.82 -17.88 -1.34
CA PRO A 430 15.74 -16.69 -0.50
C PRO A 430 16.44 -16.89 0.84
N ASP A 431 17.12 -15.85 1.31
CA ASP A 431 17.84 -15.83 2.59
C ASP A 431 16.98 -15.31 3.75
N GLY A 432 15.82 -14.73 3.46
CA GLY A 432 14.86 -14.24 4.44
C GLY A 432 13.46 -13.96 3.86
N ALA A 433 12.64 -13.24 4.63
CA ALA A 433 11.21 -13.05 4.40
C ALA A 433 10.49 -14.39 4.19
N PHE A 434 9.33 -14.41 3.53
CA PHE A 434 8.64 -15.66 3.19
C PHE A 434 8.16 -15.69 1.73
N TYR A 435 8.99 -15.15 0.83
CA TYR A 435 8.73 -15.06 -0.60
C TYR A 435 9.79 -15.76 -1.43
N MET A 436 9.40 -16.21 -2.61
CA MET A 436 10.26 -16.80 -3.63
C MET A 436 9.85 -16.22 -5.00
N MET A 437 10.84 -15.87 -5.81
CA MET A 437 10.62 -15.39 -7.18
C MET A 437 10.83 -16.56 -8.15
N LEU A 438 9.72 -17.17 -8.57
CA LEU A 438 9.69 -18.27 -9.53
C LEU A 438 9.95 -17.72 -10.95
N PRO A 439 10.98 -18.19 -11.69
CA PRO A 439 11.14 -17.80 -13.09
C PRO A 439 9.97 -18.33 -13.93
N VAL A 440 9.39 -17.48 -14.78
CA VAL A 440 8.26 -17.82 -15.65
C VAL A 440 8.47 -17.22 -17.05
N ASP A 441 7.49 -17.36 -17.93
CA ASP A 441 7.51 -16.70 -19.24
C ASP A 441 7.65 -15.18 -19.12
N SER A 442 8.23 -14.54 -20.13
CA SER A 442 8.44 -13.08 -20.13
C SER A 442 7.16 -12.27 -20.02
N ASP A 443 6.03 -12.85 -20.44
CA ASP A 443 4.69 -12.34 -20.19
C ASP A 443 4.16 -12.96 -18.88
N ASP A 444 4.75 -12.51 -17.77
CA ASP A 444 4.50 -13.05 -16.44
C ASP A 444 3.07 -12.74 -15.93
N GLN A 445 2.47 -11.67 -16.43
CA GLN A 445 1.07 -11.35 -16.19
C GLN A 445 0.17 -12.41 -16.83
N ALA A 446 0.34 -12.71 -18.11
CA ALA A 446 -0.43 -13.77 -18.77
C ALA A 446 -0.19 -15.15 -18.12
N TRP A 447 1.05 -15.42 -17.69
CA TRP A 447 1.37 -16.65 -16.96
C TRP A 447 0.60 -16.72 -15.63
N CYS A 448 0.58 -15.64 -14.82
CA CYS A 448 -0.12 -15.63 -13.54
C CYS A 448 -1.65 -15.72 -13.71
N GLU A 449 -2.22 -15.05 -14.71
CA GLU A 449 -3.63 -15.13 -15.08
C GLU A 449 -4.01 -16.56 -15.52
N GLY A 450 -3.19 -17.19 -16.36
CA GLY A 450 -3.38 -18.60 -16.73
C GLY A 450 -3.25 -19.57 -15.56
N ALA A 451 -2.27 -19.34 -14.66
CA ALA A 451 -2.04 -20.20 -13.50
C ALA A 451 -3.24 -20.23 -12.55
N ILE A 452 -3.88 -19.09 -12.30
CA ILE A 452 -5.09 -19.02 -11.48
C ILE A 452 -6.32 -19.59 -12.20
N GLU A 453 -6.46 -19.39 -13.52
CA GLU A 453 -7.60 -19.89 -14.29
C GLU A 453 -7.56 -21.41 -14.54
N GLU A 454 -6.38 -21.96 -14.83
CA GLU A 454 -6.20 -23.35 -15.26
C GLU A 454 -5.71 -24.26 -14.13
N ALA A 455 -4.77 -23.78 -13.32
CA ALA A 455 -4.20 -24.54 -12.20
C ALA A 455 -4.89 -24.21 -10.87
N HIS A 456 -5.69 -23.13 -10.79
CA HIS A 456 -6.24 -22.60 -9.55
C HIS A 456 -5.15 -22.31 -8.51
N VAL A 457 -4.04 -21.72 -8.95
CA VAL A 457 -2.93 -21.29 -8.10
C VAL A 457 -2.73 -19.79 -8.28
N ALA A 458 -2.89 -19.02 -7.21
CA ALA A 458 -2.72 -17.57 -7.26
C ALA A 458 -1.27 -17.16 -6.93
N THR A 459 -0.64 -16.42 -7.82
CA THR A 459 0.71 -15.83 -7.67
C THR A 459 0.71 -14.40 -8.17
N VAL A 460 1.71 -13.58 -7.80
CA VAL A 460 1.77 -12.17 -8.25
C VAL A 460 2.81 -12.01 -9.35
N PRO A 461 2.48 -11.38 -10.49
CA PRO A 461 3.45 -11.18 -11.57
C PRO A 461 4.62 -10.28 -11.13
N GLY A 462 5.82 -10.63 -11.55
CA GLY A 462 7.08 -9.95 -11.30
C GLY A 462 7.12 -8.53 -11.84
N SER A 463 6.43 -8.27 -12.95
CA SER A 463 6.19 -6.95 -13.55
C SER A 463 5.61 -5.95 -12.54
N ALA A 464 4.80 -6.40 -11.58
CA ALA A 464 4.27 -5.54 -10.52
C ALA A 464 5.36 -4.99 -9.58
N PHE A 465 6.51 -5.66 -9.52
CA PHE A 465 7.66 -5.34 -8.68
C PHE A 465 8.83 -4.77 -9.50
N GLY A 466 8.64 -4.48 -10.79
CA GLY A 466 9.73 -4.03 -11.68
C GLY A 466 10.63 -5.14 -12.21
N THR A 467 10.21 -6.41 -12.12
CA THR A 467 11.03 -7.56 -12.56
C THR A 467 10.20 -8.55 -13.39
N PRO A 468 9.90 -8.21 -14.67
CA PRO A 468 9.19 -9.11 -15.58
C PRO A 468 9.89 -10.45 -15.79
N GLY A 469 9.12 -11.51 -16.08
CA GLY A 469 9.63 -12.86 -16.26
C GLY A 469 9.77 -13.67 -14.97
N TYR A 470 9.15 -13.18 -13.89
CA TYR A 470 9.08 -13.88 -12.61
C TYR A 470 7.65 -13.86 -12.06
N ALA A 471 7.31 -14.80 -11.19
CA ALA A 471 6.11 -14.77 -10.38
C ALA A 471 6.50 -14.86 -8.89
N ARG A 472 6.01 -13.92 -8.08
CA ARG A 472 6.21 -13.98 -6.63
C ARG A 472 5.24 -15.00 -6.02
N LEU A 473 5.81 -15.95 -5.32
CA LEU A 473 5.12 -16.94 -4.50
C LEU A 473 5.38 -16.66 -3.02
N SER A 474 4.33 -16.58 -2.22
CA SER A 474 4.38 -16.55 -0.76
C SER A 474 4.34 -17.98 -0.22
N TYR A 475 5.29 -18.36 0.64
CA TYR A 475 5.27 -19.64 1.34
C TYR A 475 4.79 -19.55 2.78
N ALA A 476 4.02 -18.50 3.06
CA ALA A 476 3.23 -18.35 4.27
C ALA A 476 1.91 -19.14 4.20
N ALA A 477 2.02 -20.44 3.91
CA ALA A 477 0.90 -21.37 3.88
C ALA A 477 1.34 -22.75 4.42
N SER A 478 0.36 -23.61 4.70
CA SER A 478 0.66 -24.98 5.14
C SER A 478 1.46 -25.76 4.11
N GLU A 479 2.38 -26.64 4.55
CA GLU A 479 3.18 -27.48 3.65
C GLU A 479 2.33 -28.28 2.65
N GLN A 480 1.14 -28.72 3.07
CA GLN A 480 0.21 -29.43 2.19
C GLN A 480 -0.26 -28.54 1.03
N ARG A 481 -0.66 -27.30 1.32
CA ARG A 481 -1.10 -26.34 0.29
C ARG A 481 0.05 -25.92 -0.62
N LEU A 482 1.25 -25.76 -0.07
CA LEU A 482 2.45 -25.47 -0.86
C LEU A 482 2.76 -26.59 -1.86
N ARG A 483 2.79 -27.84 -1.39
CA ARG A 483 2.98 -29.02 -2.27
C ARG A 483 1.89 -29.09 -3.33
N GLU A 484 0.65 -28.94 -2.91
CA GLU A 484 -0.50 -28.94 -3.83
C GLU A 484 -0.39 -27.86 -4.91
N GLY A 485 0.01 -26.64 -4.55
CA GLY A 485 0.22 -25.55 -5.51
C GLY A 485 1.26 -25.88 -6.56
N VAL A 486 2.42 -26.39 -6.15
CA VAL A 486 3.50 -26.76 -7.09
C VAL A 486 3.08 -27.94 -7.98
N GLU A 487 2.45 -28.97 -7.42
CA GLU A 487 1.95 -30.10 -8.22
C GLU A 487 0.87 -29.67 -9.23
N ARG A 488 -0.03 -28.75 -8.85
CA ARG A 488 -1.04 -28.22 -9.79
C ARG A 488 -0.38 -27.46 -10.94
N LEU A 489 0.62 -26.63 -10.67
CA LEU A 489 1.39 -25.93 -11.71
C LEU A 489 2.11 -26.92 -12.64
N ALA A 490 2.72 -27.98 -12.09
CA ALA A 490 3.36 -29.02 -12.89
C ALA A 490 2.36 -29.79 -13.78
N ASP A 491 1.23 -30.22 -13.22
CA ASP A 491 0.21 -31.01 -13.91
C ASP A 491 -0.46 -30.24 -15.05
N THR A 492 -0.54 -28.91 -14.96
CA THR A 492 -1.12 -28.04 -15.99
C THR A 492 -0.06 -27.46 -16.95
N GLY A 493 1.22 -27.76 -16.75
CA GLY A 493 2.31 -27.36 -17.67
C GLY A 493 2.79 -25.92 -17.49
N TYR A 494 2.69 -25.38 -16.28
CA TYR A 494 3.21 -24.06 -15.89
C TYR A 494 4.63 -24.13 -15.29
N LEU A 495 5.18 -25.34 -15.11
CA LEU A 495 6.59 -25.63 -14.77
C LEU A 495 7.21 -26.46 -15.91
#